data_AF-A0A212CUM4-F1
#
_entry.id   AF-A0A212CUM4-F1
#
_cell.length_a   1.000
_cell.length_b   1.000
_cell.length_c   1.000
_cell.angle_alpha   90.00
_cell.angle_beta   90.00
_cell.angle_gamma   90.00
#
_symmetry.space_group_name_H-M   'P 1'
#
loop_
_entity.id
_entity.type
_entity.pdbx_description
1 polymer ?
#
loop_
_entity_poly.entity_id
_entity_poly.type
_entity_poly.pdbx_seq_one_letter_code
_entity_poly.pdbx_strand_id
1 'polypeptide(L)'
;VIYSKYTDLVPKEVMNADDPDLQRPDEEAIKEITEKTRVALEKSVSQKVAAAMPVRAADKLAPAQYIRYTPSQQGVAFNSGAKQRVIRMVEMQKDPMEPPRFKINKKIPRGPPSPPAPVMHSPSRKMTVKEQQEWKIPPCISNWKNAKGYTIPLDKRLAADGRGLQTVHINENFAKLAEALYIADRKDGEARERDEIRHDRRKERQHDRNLSRAAPDKRSKLQRNENRDISEVIALGVPNPRTSNEVQYDQRLFNQSKGMDSGFADGEDEIYNVYDQAWRGGKDMVQNIYRPSKNLDKDMYGDDLEARIKTNRFVPDKEFSGSDRRQRGREGPVQFEEDPFGLDKFLEEAKQHGGSKRPSDSSRPKEHEHEGKKRRKEKILCSE
;
A
#
# COMPACT_ATOMS: atom_id res chain seq x y z
N VAL A 1 -36.45 -7.74 -47.16
CA VAL A 1 -36.05 -6.82 -48.24
C VAL A 1 -34.55 -6.58 -48.11
N ILE A 2 -33.78 -6.69 -49.20
CA ILE A 2 -32.33 -6.39 -49.22
C ILE A 2 -32.13 -5.32 -50.30
N TYR A 3 -31.40 -4.26 -49.97
CA TYR A 3 -30.98 -3.23 -50.91
C TYR A 3 -29.66 -3.63 -51.54
N SER A 4 -29.60 -3.66 -52.87
CA SER A 4 -28.43 -4.12 -53.63
C SER A 4 -28.24 -3.41 -54.96
N LYS A 5 -29.19 -2.56 -55.35
CA LYS A 5 -29.17 -1.85 -56.63
C LYS A 5 -28.63 -0.44 -56.42
N TYR A 6 -27.97 0.13 -57.43
CA TYR A 6 -27.53 1.52 -57.38
C TYR A 6 -28.70 2.50 -57.18
N THR A 7 -29.90 2.16 -57.66
CA THR A 7 -31.13 2.92 -57.40
C THR A 7 -31.45 3.10 -55.92
N ASP A 8 -30.97 2.19 -55.06
CA ASP A 8 -31.19 2.24 -53.61
C ASP A 8 -30.19 3.21 -52.92
N LEU A 9 -29.10 3.59 -53.59
CA LEU A 9 -28.12 4.58 -53.11
C LEU A 9 -28.53 6.02 -53.44
N VAL A 10 -29.35 6.20 -54.47
CA VAL A 10 -29.76 7.52 -54.92
C VAL A 10 -30.74 8.10 -53.89
N PRO A 11 -30.49 9.31 -53.36
CA PRO A 11 -31.39 9.92 -52.40
C PRO A 11 -32.76 10.16 -53.05
N LYS A 12 -33.83 9.89 -52.31
CA LYS A 12 -35.17 10.32 -52.70
C LYS A 12 -35.42 11.71 -52.13
N GLU A 13 -35.68 12.66 -53.00
CA GLU A 13 -35.99 14.04 -52.60
C GLU A 13 -37.41 14.10 -52.04
N VAL A 14 -37.56 14.72 -50.87
CA VAL A 14 -38.87 15.02 -50.28
C VAL A 14 -39.26 16.41 -50.75
N MET A 15 -40.19 16.49 -51.69
CA MET A 15 -40.60 17.77 -52.29
C MET A 15 -41.58 18.54 -51.40
N ASN A 16 -42.42 17.84 -50.63
CA ASN A 16 -43.43 18.42 -49.74
C ASN A 16 -43.35 17.77 -48.35
N ALA A 17 -43.45 18.58 -47.29
CA ALA A 17 -43.39 18.09 -45.91
C ALA A 17 -44.63 17.27 -45.49
N ASP A 18 -45.78 17.53 -46.12
CA ASP A 18 -47.07 16.90 -45.79
C ASP A 18 -47.46 15.76 -46.78
N ASP A 19 -46.48 15.12 -47.41
CA ASP A 19 -46.71 14.03 -48.36
C ASP A 19 -47.43 12.83 -47.69
N PRO A 20 -48.61 12.39 -48.18
CA PRO A 20 -49.34 11.26 -47.61
C PRO A 20 -48.54 9.95 -47.60
N ASP A 21 -47.57 9.77 -48.50
CA ASP A 21 -46.75 8.54 -48.58
C ASP A 21 -45.73 8.42 -47.43
N LEU A 22 -45.41 9.53 -46.76
CA LEU A 22 -44.45 9.61 -45.65
C LEU A 22 -45.12 9.74 -44.28
N GLN A 23 -46.45 9.67 -44.24
CA GLN A 23 -47.20 9.73 -42.99
C GLN A 23 -47.03 8.45 -42.17
N ARG A 24 -47.22 8.59 -40.85
CA ARG A 24 -47.34 7.43 -39.98
C ARG A 24 -48.59 6.64 -40.39
N PRO A 25 -48.59 5.31 -40.20
CA PRO A 25 -49.80 4.53 -40.39
C PRO A 25 -50.97 5.08 -39.57
N ASP A 26 -52.19 4.83 -40.04
CA ASP A 26 -53.42 5.29 -39.38
C ASP A 26 -53.48 4.86 -37.90
N GLU A 27 -54.16 5.67 -37.08
CA GLU A 27 -54.29 5.39 -35.65
C GLU A 27 -54.97 4.03 -35.37
N GLU A 28 -55.90 3.62 -36.23
CA GLU A 28 -56.55 2.30 -36.13
C GLU A 28 -55.58 1.16 -36.44
N ALA A 29 -54.76 1.30 -37.48
CA ALA A 29 -53.73 0.32 -37.84
C ALA A 29 -52.67 0.21 -36.73
N ILE A 30 -52.29 1.33 -36.12
CA ILE A 30 -51.38 1.35 -34.98
C ILE A 30 -52.00 0.58 -33.79
N LYS A 31 -53.28 0.82 -33.46
CA LYS A 31 -53.98 0.11 -32.39
C LYS A 31 -54.04 -1.39 -32.66
N GLU A 32 -54.34 -1.80 -33.89
CA GLU A 32 -54.39 -3.20 -34.30
C GLU A 32 -53.03 -3.90 -34.18
N ILE A 33 -51.95 -3.27 -34.70
CA ILE A 33 -50.59 -3.80 -34.63
C ILE A 33 -50.12 -3.87 -33.18
N THR A 34 -50.45 -2.86 -32.38
CA THR A 34 -50.12 -2.81 -30.95
C THR A 34 -50.79 -3.97 -30.23
N GLU A 35 -52.07 -4.23 -30.49
CA GLU A 35 -52.81 -5.32 -29.85
C GLU A 35 -52.26 -6.70 -30.26
N LYS A 36 -52.03 -6.91 -31.57
CA LYS A 36 -51.44 -8.15 -32.07
C LYS A 36 -50.06 -8.43 -31.47
N THR A 37 -49.24 -7.38 -31.37
CA THR A 37 -47.89 -7.48 -30.82
C THR A 37 -47.92 -7.70 -29.32
N ARG A 38 -48.80 -7.00 -28.59
CA ARG A 38 -49.03 -7.20 -27.15
C ARG A 38 -49.37 -8.65 -26.85
N VAL A 39 -50.38 -9.22 -27.52
CA VAL A 39 -50.81 -10.61 -27.32
C VAL A 39 -49.68 -11.61 -27.63
N ALA A 40 -48.91 -11.38 -28.70
CA ALA A 40 -47.78 -12.24 -29.05
C ALA A 40 -46.64 -12.19 -28.01
N LEU A 41 -46.35 -11.01 -27.48
CA LEU A 41 -45.34 -10.82 -26.43
C LEU A 41 -45.81 -11.40 -25.10
N GLU A 42 -47.06 -11.19 -24.70
CA GLU A 42 -47.66 -11.76 -23.48
C GLU A 42 -47.61 -13.30 -23.50
N LYS A 43 -47.85 -13.92 -24.66
CA LYS A 43 -47.68 -15.37 -24.85
C LYS A 43 -46.24 -15.82 -24.60
N SER A 44 -45.26 -15.06 -25.08
CA SER A 44 -43.84 -15.39 -24.87
C SER A 44 -43.39 -15.14 -23.43
N VAL A 45 -43.91 -14.08 -22.80
CA VAL A 45 -43.65 -13.72 -21.40
C VAL A 45 -44.24 -14.77 -20.46
N SER A 46 -45.50 -15.18 -20.66
CA SER A 46 -46.13 -16.21 -19.82
C SER A 46 -45.38 -17.55 -19.87
N GLN A 47 -44.82 -17.94 -21.02
CA GLN A 47 -43.94 -19.11 -21.13
C GLN A 47 -42.65 -18.97 -20.32
N LYS A 48 -42.02 -17.78 -20.33
CA LYS A 48 -40.82 -17.51 -19.52
C LYS A 48 -41.12 -17.43 -18.03
N VAL A 49 -42.24 -16.81 -17.65
CA VAL A 49 -42.71 -16.73 -16.26
C VAL A 49 -43.08 -18.10 -15.72
N ALA A 50 -43.62 -19.01 -16.55
CA ALA A 50 -43.87 -20.39 -16.16
C ALA A 50 -42.57 -21.12 -15.77
N ALA A 51 -41.48 -20.93 -16.51
CA ALA A 51 -40.19 -21.52 -16.17
C ALA A 51 -39.56 -20.94 -14.89
N ALA A 52 -39.88 -19.68 -14.55
CA ALA A 52 -39.35 -18.99 -13.37
C ALA A 52 -40.06 -19.32 -12.05
N MET A 53 -41.20 -20.02 -12.09
CA MET A 53 -41.91 -20.49 -10.90
C MET A 53 -41.94 -22.03 -10.88
N PRO A 54 -40.93 -22.70 -10.31
CA PRO A 54 -40.83 -24.16 -10.33
C PRO A 54 -41.84 -24.86 -9.40
N VAL A 55 -42.23 -24.20 -8.30
CA VAL A 55 -43.16 -24.77 -7.32
C VAL A 55 -44.57 -24.27 -7.64
N ARG A 56 -45.27 -25.00 -8.49
CA ARG A 56 -46.67 -24.75 -8.85
C ARG A 56 -47.50 -26.02 -8.74
N ALA A 57 -48.81 -25.83 -8.64
CA ALA A 57 -49.76 -26.93 -8.78
C ALA A 57 -49.54 -27.66 -10.10
N ALA A 58 -49.67 -28.99 -10.09
CA ALA A 58 -49.49 -29.82 -11.27
C ALA A 58 -50.38 -29.35 -12.42
N ASP A 59 -49.81 -29.25 -13.62
CA ASP A 59 -50.52 -28.81 -14.81
C ASP A 59 -51.68 -29.78 -15.12
N LYS A 60 -52.85 -29.23 -15.42
CA LYS A 60 -54.00 -30.02 -15.89
C LYS A 60 -53.76 -30.41 -17.35
N LEU A 61 -53.91 -31.69 -17.66
CA LEU A 61 -53.71 -32.23 -19.01
C LEU A 61 -54.74 -31.66 -19.98
N ALA A 62 -54.29 -31.36 -21.19
CA ALA A 62 -55.17 -30.96 -22.28
C ALA A 62 -56.13 -32.10 -22.68
N PRO A 63 -57.34 -31.78 -23.18
CA PRO A 63 -58.28 -32.79 -23.66
C PRO A 63 -57.72 -33.55 -24.88
N ALA A 64 -58.13 -34.81 -25.03
CA ALA A 64 -57.72 -35.64 -26.15
C ALA A 64 -58.15 -35.03 -27.50
N GLN A 65 -57.22 -34.94 -28.45
CA GLN A 65 -57.45 -34.38 -29.77
C GLN A 65 -57.46 -35.47 -30.84
N TYR A 66 -58.30 -35.34 -31.86
CA TYR A 66 -58.33 -36.24 -33.00
C TYR A 66 -57.78 -35.54 -34.23
N ILE A 67 -56.74 -36.11 -34.85
CA ILE A 67 -56.15 -35.61 -36.08
C ILE A 67 -56.41 -36.59 -37.21
N ARG A 68 -56.70 -36.06 -38.40
CA ARG A 68 -56.84 -36.84 -39.64
C ARG A 68 -55.52 -36.74 -40.40
N TYR A 69 -54.85 -37.87 -40.58
CA TYR A 69 -53.58 -37.95 -41.29
C TYR A 69 -53.76 -38.69 -42.62
N THR A 70 -53.26 -38.08 -43.69
CA THR A 70 -53.17 -38.71 -45.02
C THR A 70 -51.70 -39.08 -45.24
N PRO A 71 -51.34 -40.38 -45.22
CA PRO A 71 -49.98 -40.81 -45.50
C PRO A 71 -49.53 -40.44 -46.92
N SER A 72 -48.26 -40.04 -47.07
CA SER A 72 -47.66 -39.74 -48.38
C SER A 72 -47.32 -41.00 -49.18
N GLN A 73 -46.88 -42.06 -48.50
CA GLN A 73 -46.74 -43.38 -49.09
C GLN A 73 -48.10 -44.08 -49.11
N GLN A 74 -48.64 -44.24 -50.31
CA GLN A 74 -49.92 -44.92 -50.54
C GLN A 74 -49.67 -46.25 -51.25
N GLY A 75 -50.35 -47.30 -50.78
CA GLY A 75 -50.33 -48.62 -51.39
C GLY A 75 -51.39 -49.49 -50.73
N VAL A 76 -51.97 -50.44 -51.47
CA VAL A 76 -53.06 -51.32 -50.98
C VAL A 76 -52.60 -52.19 -49.79
N ALA A 77 -51.29 -52.49 -49.73
CA ALA A 77 -50.66 -53.22 -48.63
C ALA A 77 -50.46 -52.37 -47.35
N PHE A 78 -50.57 -51.04 -47.44
CA PHE A 78 -50.37 -50.13 -46.31
C PHE A 78 -51.69 -49.59 -45.80
N ASN A 79 -51.76 -49.33 -44.49
CA ASN A 79 -52.95 -48.75 -43.83
C ASN A 79 -54.25 -49.53 -44.08
N SER A 80 -54.17 -50.86 -44.23
CA SER A 80 -55.29 -51.76 -44.51
C SER A 80 -56.16 -51.31 -45.70
N GLY A 81 -55.56 -50.68 -46.71
CA GLY A 81 -56.26 -50.15 -47.88
C GLY A 81 -56.97 -48.81 -47.67
N ALA A 82 -56.94 -48.23 -46.46
CA ALA A 82 -57.55 -46.93 -46.18
C ALA A 82 -56.62 -45.78 -46.64
N LYS A 83 -57.21 -44.75 -47.26
CA LYS A 83 -56.47 -43.56 -47.72
C LYS A 83 -56.01 -42.65 -46.57
N GLN A 84 -56.69 -42.71 -45.43
CA GLN A 84 -56.44 -41.84 -44.28
C GLN A 84 -56.46 -42.66 -42.99
N ARG A 85 -55.82 -42.13 -41.95
CA ARG A 85 -55.93 -42.65 -40.59
C ARG A 85 -56.33 -41.51 -39.64
N VAL A 86 -57.16 -41.83 -38.67
CA VAL A 86 -57.50 -40.91 -37.57
C VAL A 86 -56.65 -41.29 -36.38
N ILE A 87 -55.91 -40.33 -35.84
CA ILE A 87 -55.02 -40.52 -34.71
C ILE A 87 -55.57 -39.73 -33.54
N ARG A 88 -55.70 -40.39 -32.39
CA ARG A 88 -56.05 -39.75 -31.13
C ARG A 88 -54.76 -39.36 -30.41
N MET A 89 -54.50 -38.07 -30.29
CA MET A 89 -53.39 -37.50 -29.55
C MET A 89 -53.84 -37.23 -28.12
N VAL A 90 -53.09 -37.77 -27.15
CA VAL A 90 -53.29 -37.53 -25.72
C VAL A 90 -51.94 -37.13 -25.13
N GLU A 91 -51.91 -36.03 -24.38
CA GLU A 91 -50.71 -35.58 -23.68
C GLU A 91 -50.41 -36.53 -22.52
N MET A 92 -49.16 -37.00 -22.42
CA MET A 92 -48.74 -37.91 -21.35
C MET A 92 -48.62 -37.15 -20.03
N GLN A 93 -49.21 -37.68 -18.96
CA GLN A 93 -49.12 -37.11 -17.63
C GLN A 93 -47.66 -37.05 -17.16
N LYS A 94 -47.20 -35.87 -16.73
CA LYS A 94 -45.86 -35.64 -16.22
C LYS A 94 -45.83 -35.70 -14.69
N ASP A 95 -44.82 -36.36 -14.13
CA ASP A 95 -44.63 -36.43 -12.68
C ASP A 95 -44.06 -35.08 -12.15
N PRO A 96 -44.72 -34.42 -11.19
CA PRO A 96 -44.24 -33.17 -10.61
C PRO A 96 -42.96 -33.31 -9.78
N MET A 97 -42.60 -34.52 -9.34
CA MET A 97 -41.37 -34.79 -8.57
C MET A 97 -40.22 -35.30 -9.44
N GLU A 98 -40.43 -35.44 -10.76
CA GLU A 98 -39.40 -35.92 -11.67
C GLU A 98 -38.32 -34.85 -11.91
N PRO A 99 -37.03 -35.16 -11.66
CA PRO A 99 -35.94 -34.22 -11.94
C PRO A 99 -35.70 -34.03 -13.45
N PRO A 100 -34.94 -32.99 -13.87
CA PRO A 100 -34.60 -32.79 -15.28
C PRO A 100 -33.93 -34.01 -15.93
N ARG A 101 -34.57 -34.59 -16.96
CA ARG A 101 -34.13 -35.84 -17.61
C ARG A 101 -32.78 -35.76 -18.34
N PHE A 102 -32.41 -34.60 -18.89
CA PHE A 102 -31.26 -34.45 -19.78
C PHE A 102 -30.33 -33.30 -19.37
N LYS A 103 -29.04 -33.44 -19.66
CA LYS A 103 -28.03 -32.41 -19.44
C LYS A 103 -28.09 -31.36 -20.57
N ILE A 104 -28.36 -30.10 -20.23
CA ILE A 104 -28.50 -28.98 -21.20
C ILE A 104 -27.20 -28.14 -21.31
N ASN A 105 -26.14 -28.54 -20.61
CA ASN A 105 -24.88 -27.79 -20.53
C ASN A 105 -23.98 -27.91 -21.77
N LYS A 106 -24.38 -28.69 -22.79
CA LYS A 106 -23.61 -28.84 -24.04
C LYS A 106 -23.63 -27.52 -24.83
N LYS A 107 -22.52 -26.80 -24.83
CA LYS A 107 -22.34 -25.57 -25.62
C LYS A 107 -21.83 -25.92 -27.01
N ILE A 108 -22.53 -25.43 -28.03
CA ILE A 108 -22.11 -25.50 -29.44
C ILE A 108 -21.62 -24.12 -29.88
N PRO A 109 -20.66 -24.03 -30.82
CA PRO A 109 -20.27 -22.76 -31.40
C PRO A 109 -21.49 -22.11 -32.07
N ARG A 110 -21.49 -20.77 -32.12
CA ARG A 110 -22.54 -20.02 -32.80
C ARG A 110 -22.57 -20.44 -34.28
N GLY A 111 -23.76 -20.73 -34.79
CA GLY A 111 -23.97 -21.01 -36.20
C GLY A 111 -23.55 -19.82 -37.09
N PRO A 112 -23.44 -20.04 -38.41
CA PRO A 112 -23.13 -18.96 -39.34
C PRO A 112 -24.20 -17.85 -39.24
N PRO A 113 -23.82 -16.57 -39.40
CA PRO A 113 -24.77 -15.48 -39.45
C PRO A 113 -25.67 -15.59 -40.69
N SER A 114 -26.74 -14.80 -40.74
CA SER A 114 -27.48 -14.57 -41.98
C SER A 114 -26.53 -14.02 -43.07
N PRO A 115 -26.82 -14.23 -44.37
CA PRO A 115 -26.00 -13.68 -45.45
C PRO A 115 -25.71 -12.19 -45.24
N PRO A 116 -24.46 -11.74 -45.43
CA PRO A 116 -24.10 -10.36 -45.19
C PRO A 116 -24.87 -9.45 -46.15
N ALA A 117 -25.41 -8.36 -45.62
CA ALA A 117 -26.08 -7.36 -46.44
C ALA A 117 -25.06 -6.63 -47.35
N PRO A 118 -25.45 -6.21 -48.57
CA PRO A 118 -24.59 -5.44 -49.45
C PRO A 118 -24.12 -4.14 -48.79
N VAL A 119 -22.83 -3.82 -48.97
CA VAL A 119 -22.25 -2.58 -48.44
C VAL A 119 -22.52 -1.44 -49.42
N MET A 120 -23.44 -0.56 -49.03
CA MET A 120 -23.95 0.54 -49.86
C MET A 120 -23.22 1.86 -49.52
N HIS A 121 -21.90 1.89 -49.72
CA HIS A 121 -21.09 3.11 -49.53
C HIS A 121 -20.96 3.91 -50.83
N SER A 122 -20.65 5.20 -50.71
CA SER A 122 -20.18 5.99 -51.85
C SER A 122 -18.87 5.39 -52.41
N PRO A 123 -18.53 5.64 -53.69
CA PRO A 123 -17.23 5.27 -54.24
C PRO A 123 -16.06 5.73 -53.35
N SER A 124 -14.98 4.93 -53.32
CA SER A 124 -13.81 5.22 -52.49
C SER A 124 -13.20 6.58 -52.85
N ARG A 125 -13.05 7.46 -51.86
CA ARG A 125 -12.26 8.69 -52.01
C ARG A 125 -10.78 8.32 -52.04
N LYS A 126 -10.02 8.91 -52.97
CA LYS A 126 -8.57 8.65 -53.06
C LYS A 126 -7.88 9.32 -51.87
N MET A 127 -7.24 8.50 -51.03
CA MET A 127 -6.41 8.97 -49.93
C MET A 127 -5.17 9.67 -50.47
N THR A 128 -4.86 10.87 -49.99
CA THR A 128 -3.60 11.52 -50.37
C THR A 128 -2.43 10.95 -49.57
N VAL A 129 -1.23 10.90 -50.15
CA VAL A 129 -0.03 10.42 -49.43
C VAL A 129 0.24 11.27 -48.19
N LYS A 130 -0.01 12.58 -48.30
CA LYS A 130 0.12 13.52 -47.18
C LYS A 130 -0.79 13.16 -46.02
N GLU A 131 -2.09 12.93 -46.29
CA GLU A 131 -3.07 12.53 -45.29
C GLU A 131 -2.68 11.20 -44.64
N GLN A 132 -2.25 10.22 -45.43
CA GLN A 132 -1.82 8.93 -44.90
C GLN A 132 -0.60 9.03 -43.97
N GLN A 133 0.32 9.96 -44.24
CA GLN A 133 1.50 10.21 -43.41
C GLN A 133 1.15 10.97 -42.12
N GLU A 134 0.27 11.96 -42.22
CA GLU A 134 -0.21 12.74 -41.08
C GLU A 134 -0.97 11.86 -40.07
N TRP A 135 -1.75 10.91 -40.57
CA TRP A 135 -2.48 9.93 -39.76
C TRP A 135 -1.64 8.72 -39.34
N LYS A 136 -0.32 8.73 -39.57
CA LYS A 136 0.56 7.66 -39.09
C LYS A 136 0.81 7.81 -37.59
N ILE A 137 0.08 7.03 -36.80
CA ILE A 137 0.20 7.03 -35.34
C ILE A 137 1.58 6.48 -34.90
N PRO A 138 2.39 7.26 -34.16
CA PRO A 138 3.66 6.77 -33.61
C PRO A 138 3.46 5.60 -32.63
N PRO A 139 4.40 4.62 -32.58
CA PRO A 139 4.30 3.52 -31.64
C PRO A 139 4.39 4.00 -30.19
N CYS A 140 3.58 3.42 -29.31
CA CYS A 140 3.63 3.73 -27.87
C CYS A 140 4.83 3.05 -27.21
N ILE A 141 5.87 3.83 -26.93
CA ILE A 141 7.04 3.40 -26.16
C ILE A 141 6.82 3.86 -24.72
N SER A 142 6.63 2.90 -23.81
CA SER A 142 6.37 3.21 -22.40
C SER A 142 7.63 3.07 -21.55
N ASN A 143 7.76 3.93 -20.55
CA ASN A 143 8.82 3.85 -19.53
C ASN A 143 8.59 2.76 -18.48
N TRP A 144 7.37 2.20 -18.40
CA TRP A 144 6.99 1.22 -17.37
C TRP A 144 6.88 -0.23 -17.87
N LYS A 145 6.40 -0.45 -19.11
CA LYS A 145 6.01 -1.77 -19.59
C LYS A 145 6.67 -2.11 -20.93
N ASN A 146 7.29 -3.27 -20.97
CA ASN A 146 7.83 -3.88 -22.16
C ASN A 146 7.45 -5.38 -22.21
N ALA A 147 6.18 -5.66 -22.50
CA ALA A 147 5.62 -7.00 -22.36
C ALA A 147 6.27 -8.05 -23.28
N LYS A 148 6.74 -7.62 -24.45
CA LYS A 148 7.42 -8.48 -25.43
C LYS A 148 8.95 -8.39 -25.36
N GLY A 149 9.50 -7.65 -24.39
CA GLY A 149 10.95 -7.55 -24.19
C GLY A 149 11.72 -6.89 -25.33
N TYR A 150 11.12 -5.98 -26.10
CA TYR A 150 11.80 -5.31 -27.21
C TYR A 150 13.03 -4.53 -26.75
N THR A 151 14.14 -4.67 -27.49
CA THR A 151 15.33 -3.83 -27.30
C THR A 151 15.08 -2.46 -27.92
N ILE A 152 14.81 -1.47 -27.08
CA ILE A 152 14.47 -0.11 -27.50
C ILE A 152 15.67 0.79 -27.17
N PRO A 153 16.19 1.57 -28.14
CA PRO A 153 17.30 2.47 -27.88
C PRO A 153 16.89 3.60 -26.93
N LEU A 154 17.87 4.18 -26.23
CA LEU A 154 17.64 5.16 -25.16
C LEU A 154 16.93 6.42 -25.67
N ASP A 155 17.30 6.92 -26.84
CA ASP A 155 16.69 8.09 -27.46
C ASP A 155 15.17 7.93 -27.60
N LYS A 156 14.69 6.76 -28.02
CA LYS A 156 13.25 6.50 -28.20
C LYS A 156 12.50 6.27 -26.89
N ARG A 157 13.19 5.78 -25.86
CA ARG A 157 12.60 5.59 -24.52
C ARG A 157 12.49 6.94 -23.79
N LEU A 158 13.48 7.82 -23.95
CA LEU A 158 13.52 9.14 -23.33
C LEU A 158 12.81 10.22 -24.16
N ALA A 159 12.43 9.95 -25.41
CA ALA A 159 11.85 10.93 -26.33
C ALA A 159 10.56 11.60 -25.80
N ALA A 160 9.73 10.87 -25.07
CA ALA A 160 8.41 11.35 -24.60
C ALA A 160 8.45 11.91 -23.17
N ASP A 161 9.62 11.98 -22.57
CA ASP A 161 9.78 12.27 -21.15
C ASP A 161 9.42 13.72 -20.78
N GLY A 162 9.34 14.63 -21.76
CA GLY A 162 8.89 16.01 -21.59
C GLY A 162 9.80 16.88 -20.69
N ARG A 163 10.68 16.26 -19.89
CA ARG A 163 11.69 16.89 -19.04
C ARG A 163 12.64 17.78 -19.84
N GLY A 164 12.94 17.40 -21.08
CA GLY A 164 13.75 18.21 -22.00
C GLY A 164 13.02 19.41 -22.62
N LEU A 165 11.69 19.46 -22.54
CA LEU A 165 10.88 20.59 -23.03
C LEU A 165 10.65 21.64 -21.93
N GLN A 166 10.82 21.27 -20.66
CA GLN A 166 10.74 22.21 -19.54
C GLN A 166 12.04 23.02 -19.44
N THR A 167 12.04 24.22 -20.01
CA THR A 167 13.07 25.21 -19.69
C THR A 167 12.80 25.72 -18.28
N VAL A 168 13.77 25.51 -17.37
CA VAL A 168 13.68 26.00 -16.00
C VAL A 168 13.88 27.52 -16.05
N HIS A 169 12.79 28.28 -15.87
CA HIS A 169 12.83 29.73 -15.75
C HIS A 169 12.80 30.11 -14.26
N ILE A 170 13.70 30.98 -13.83
CA ILE A 170 13.79 31.45 -12.44
C ILE A 170 13.17 32.85 -12.34
N ASN A 171 12.36 33.07 -11.31
CA ASN A 171 11.69 34.36 -11.06
C ASN A 171 12.64 35.37 -10.37
N GLU A 172 12.61 36.64 -10.78
CA GLU A 172 13.41 37.72 -10.18
C GLU A 172 13.11 37.98 -8.69
N ASN A 173 11.94 37.55 -8.20
CA ASN A 173 11.62 37.64 -6.78
C ASN A 173 12.58 36.82 -5.90
N PHE A 174 13.19 35.77 -6.43
CA PHE A 174 14.24 35.04 -5.72
C PHE A 174 15.47 35.93 -5.47
N ALA A 175 15.83 36.79 -6.41
CA ALA A 175 16.92 37.75 -6.22
C ALA A 175 16.55 38.80 -5.17
N LYS A 176 15.34 39.39 -5.25
CA LYS A 176 14.86 40.37 -4.26
C LYS A 176 14.81 39.80 -2.85
N LEU A 177 14.37 38.55 -2.69
CA LEU A 177 14.34 37.87 -1.40
C LEU A 177 15.76 37.62 -0.87
N ALA A 178 16.67 37.13 -1.72
CA ALA A 178 18.06 36.90 -1.34
C ALA A 178 18.75 38.20 -0.89
N GLU A 179 18.52 39.29 -1.62
CA GLU A 179 19.04 40.62 -1.26
C GLU A 179 18.46 41.12 0.07
N ALA A 180 17.14 40.95 0.27
CA ALA A 180 16.49 41.36 1.52
C ALA A 180 17.04 40.61 2.74
N LEU A 181 17.26 39.29 2.61
CA LEU A 181 17.86 38.46 3.66
C LEU A 181 19.32 38.87 3.92
N TYR A 182 20.10 39.14 2.88
CA TYR A 182 21.48 39.59 3.02
C TYR A 182 21.56 40.94 3.76
N ILE A 183 20.67 41.88 3.45
CA ILE A 183 20.58 43.17 4.14
C ILE A 183 20.16 42.99 5.60
N ALA A 184 19.23 42.07 5.88
CA ALA A 184 18.79 41.78 7.25
C ALA A 184 19.91 41.19 8.10
N ASP A 185 20.67 40.23 7.56
CA ASP A 185 21.79 39.59 8.26
C ASP A 185 22.91 40.60 8.58
N ARG A 186 23.24 41.47 7.61
CA ARG A 186 24.21 42.55 7.85
C ARG A 186 23.77 43.50 8.96
N LYS A 187 22.48 43.88 8.98
CA LYS A 187 21.93 44.75 10.04
C LYS A 187 21.89 44.09 11.40
N ASP A 188 21.64 42.78 11.48
CA ASP A 188 21.69 42.04 12.74
C ASP A 188 23.12 41.94 13.27
N GLY A 189 24.11 41.69 12.41
CA GLY A 189 25.53 41.79 12.77
C GLY A 189 25.90 43.16 13.33
N GLU A 190 25.54 44.25 12.64
CA GLU A 190 25.76 45.63 13.11
C GLU A 190 25.01 45.94 14.43
N ALA A 191 23.88 45.28 14.70
CA ALA A 191 23.15 45.42 15.95
C ALA A 191 23.82 44.67 17.10
N ARG A 192 24.31 43.46 16.85
CA ARG A 192 25.09 42.65 17.81
C ARG A 192 26.35 43.37 18.24
N GLU A 193 27.13 43.90 17.30
CA GLU A 193 28.33 44.70 17.62
C GLU A 193 27.99 45.92 18.49
N ARG A 194 26.86 46.61 18.20
CA ARG A 194 26.39 47.73 19.04
C ARG A 194 25.99 47.28 20.44
N ASP A 195 25.36 46.13 20.58
CA ASP A 195 24.96 45.59 21.87
C ASP A 195 26.15 45.09 22.68
N GLU A 196 27.17 44.54 22.04
CA GLU A 196 28.46 44.20 22.65
C GLU A 196 29.13 45.46 23.22
N ILE A 197 29.25 46.54 22.45
CA ILE A 197 29.81 47.81 22.94
C ILE A 197 29.00 48.37 24.13
N ARG A 198 27.67 48.29 24.09
CA ARG A 198 26.80 48.73 25.20
C ARG A 198 26.94 47.85 26.43
N HIS A 199 27.13 46.55 26.23
CA HIS A 199 27.34 45.58 27.29
C HIS A 199 28.68 45.83 27.97
N ASP A 200 29.75 46.02 27.20
CA ASP A 200 31.09 46.32 27.70
C ASP A 200 31.12 47.64 28.49
N ARG A 201 30.52 48.70 27.96
CA ARG A 201 30.39 49.98 28.69
C ARG A 201 29.54 49.87 29.96
N ARG A 202 28.58 48.93 30.02
CA ARG A 202 27.82 48.64 31.25
C ARG A 202 28.70 47.91 32.26
N LYS A 203 29.44 46.91 31.81
CA LYS A 203 30.35 46.10 32.61
C LYS A 203 31.47 46.95 33.19
N GLU A 204 32.04 47.86 32.42
CA GLU A 204 33.06 48.83 32.85
C GLU A 204 32.51 49.77 33.94
N ARG A 205 31.34 50.39 33.74
CA ARG A 205 30.71 51.22 34.78
C ARG A 205 30.37 50.44 36.05
N GLN A 206 30.00 49.17 35.93
CA GLN A 206 29.74 48.32 37.09
C GLN A 206 31.03 47.95 37.81
N HIS A 207 32.10 47.68 37.06
CA HIS A 207 33.44 47.46 37.60
C HIS A 207 33.95 48.70 38.35
N ASP A 208 33.81 49.89 37.78
CA ASP A 208 34.25 51.15 38.39
C ASP A 208 33.40 51.54 39.62
N ARG A 209 32.09 51.22 39.61
CA ARG A 209 31.23 51.33 40.81
C ARG A 209 31.62 50.35 41.91
N ASN A 210 31.97 49.12 41.57
CA ASN A 210 32.47 48.14 42.54
C ASN A 210 33.84 48.57 43.08
N LEU A 211 34.71 49.11 42.24
CA LEU A 211 36.03 49.60 42.62
C LEU A 211 35.94 50.84 43.53
N SER A 212 34.97 51.74 43.29
CA SER A 212 34.69 52.89 44.16
C SER A 212 33.97 52.53 45.46
N ARG A 213 33.18 51.45 45.50
CA ARG A 213 32.60 50.92 46.76
C ARG A 213 33.60 50.10 47.59
N ALA A 214 34.59 49.48 46.97
CA ALA A 214 35.58 48.64 47.65
C ALA A 214 36.74 49.48 48.26
N ALA A 215 36.41 50.37 49.20
CA ALA A 215 37.32 51.03 50.15
C ALA A 215 38.44 51.97 49.56
N PRO A 216 38.51 53.25 49.99
CA PRO A 216 39.56 54.18 49.54
C PRO A 216 41.00 53.75 49.92
N ASP A 217 41.17 52.96 50.97
CA ASP A 217 42.50 52.54 51.45
C ASP A 217 43.14 51.40 50.63
N LYS A 218 42.35 50.67 49.83
CA LYS A 218 42.86 49.59 48.97
C LYS A 218 43.26 50.07 47.59
N ARG A 219 42.75 51.24 47.17
CA ARG A 219 43.09 51.90 45.89
C ARG A 219 44.60 52.14 45.78
N SER A 220 45.24 52.59 46.86
CA SER A 220 46.68 52.84 46.90
C SER A 220 47.56 51.58 46.90
N LYS A 221 47.04 50.39 47.28
CA LYS A 221 47.83 49.15 47.25
C LYS A 221 47.67 48.39 45.94
N LEU A 222 46.50 48.47 45.30
CA LEU A 222 46.26 47.80 44.02
C LEU A 222 46.95 48.55 42.86
N GLN A 223 46.79 49.88 42.75
CA GLN A 223 47.49 50.70 41.74
C GLN A 223 49.02 50.68 41.91
N ARG A 224 49.50 50.59 43.16
CA ARG A 224 50.94 50.53 43.45
C ARG A 224 51.53 49.14 43.18
N ASN A 225 50.71 48.10 43.04
CA ASN A 225 51.16 46.79 42.56
C ASN A 225 51.03 46.67 41.03
N GLU A 226 50.08 47.38 40.43
CA GLU A 226 49.88 47.45 38.97
C GLU A 226 50.97 48.29 38.28
N ASN A 227 51.48 49.33 38.95
CA ASN A 227 52.59 50.17 38.47
C ASN A 227 53.98 49.72 38.98
N ARG A 228 54.13 48.51 39.53
CA ARG A 228 55.46 47.97 39.86
C ARG A 228 56.07 47.40 38.60
N ASP A 229 57.18 48.01 38.17
CA ASP A 229 57.98 47.49 37.08
C ASP A 229 58.36 46.02 37.36
N ILE A 230 58.38 45.20 36.32
CA ILE A 230 58.59 43.74 36.39
C ILE A 230 59.91 43.40 37.14
N SER A 231 60.88 44.32 37.14
CA SER A 231 62.13 44.23 37.89
C SER A 231 61.96 44.33 39.42
N GLU A 232 61.02 45.14 39.94
CA GLU A 232 60.76 45.29 41.38
C GLU A 232 59.97 44.10 41.95
N VAL A 233 59.13 43.45 41.12
CA VAL A 233 58.41 42.22 41.48
C VAL A 233 59.37 41.05 41.64
N ILE A 234 60.42 40.98 40.80
CA ILE A 234 61.47 39.97 40.89
C ILE A 234 62.35 40.17 42.13
N ALA A 235 62.67 41.42 42.49
CA ALA A 235 63.48 41.74 43.68
C ALA A 235 62.77 41.47 45.02
N LEU A 236 61.43 41.50 45.04
CA LEU A 236 60.60 41.22 46.23
C LEU A 236 60.24 39.73 46.40
N GLY A 237 60.70 38.84 45.52
CA GLY A 237 60.56 37.39 45.67
C GLY A 237 59.12 36.87 45.75
N VAL A 238 58.15 37.62 45.20
CA VAL A 238 56.74 37.22 45.21
C VAL A 238 56.55 36.08 44.18
N PRO A 239 56.03 34.91 44.58
CA PRO A 239 55.89 33.78 43.68
C PRO A 239 54.86 34.10 42.58
N ASN A 240 55.26 33.87 41.33
CA ASN A 240 54.42 34.02 40.15
C ASN A 240 53.29 32.98 40.15
N PRO A 241 52.00 33.36 40.33
CA PRO A 241 50.91 32.41 40.16
C PRO A 241 50.81 32.09 38.67
N ARG A 242 51.02 30.81 38.32
CA ARG A 242 50.78 30.34 36.95
C ARG A 242 49.33 30.66 36.56
N THR A 243 49.16 31.63 35.68
CA THR A 243 47.85 31.97 35.10
C THR A 243 47.45 30.87 34.12
N SER A 244 46.57 29.96 34.54
CA SER A 244 45.82 29.14 33.59
C SER A 244 44.70 30.00 33.00
N ASN A 245 44.80 30.35 31.72
CA ASN A 245 43.86 31.25 31.03
C ASN A 245 42.49 30.60 30.71
N GLU A 246 42.15 29.48 31.34
CA GLU A 246 40.89 28.74 31.11
C GLU A 246 40.20 28.40 32.42
N VAL A 247 38.86 28.45 32.42
CA VAL A 247 38.00 28.09 33.55
C VAL A 247 38.28 26.63 33.93
N GLN A 248 38.72 26.38 35.17
CA GLN A 248 38.98 25.02 35.64
C GLN A 248 37.64 24.27 35.78
N TYR A 249 37.45 23.23 34.99
CA TYR A 249 36.28 22.34 35.09
C TYR A 249 36.49 21.26 36.16
N ASP A 250 35.39 20.82 36.79
CA ASP A 250 35.38 19.75 37.78
C ASP A 250 35.81 18.40 37.16
N GLN A 251 36.78 17.72 37.76
CA GLN A 251 37.29 16.42 37.28
C GLN A 251 36.20 15.35 37.15
N ARG A 252 35.11 15.44 37.92
CA ARG A 252 33.97 14.52 37.81
C ARG A 252 33.19 14.66 36.52
N LEU A 253 33.39 15.74 35.77
CA LEU A 253 32.73 16.01 34.51
C LEU A 253 33.42 15.30 33.33
N PHE A 254 34.75 15.15 33.38
CA PHE A 254 35.54 14.60 32.26
C PHE A 254 35.53 13.07 32.17
N ASN A 255 35.11 12.37 33.22
CA ASN A 255 35.01 10.92 33.24
C ASN A 255 33.57 10.41 33.08
N GLN A 256 32.70 11.20 32.45
CA GLN A 256 31.34 10.79 32.10
C GLN A 256 31.31 10.39 30.62
N SER A 257 31.16 9.09 30.32
CA SER A 257 31.07 8.56 28.95
C SER A 257 29.73 8.85 28.23
N LYS A 258 28.86 9.65 28.85
CA LYS A 258 27.55 10.04 28.30
C LYS A 258 27.73 11.06 27.19
N GLY A 259 27.93 10.57 25.96
CA GLY A 259 27.98 11.43 24.78
C GLY A 259 28.55 10.78 23.51
N MET A 260 29.30 9.67 23.62
CA MET A 260 29.79 8.95 22.44
C MET A 260 28.86 7.83 21.97
N ASP A 261 28.06 7.25 22.86
CA ASP A 261 27.27 6.03 22.57
C ASP A 261 25.81 6.33 22.15
N SER A 262 25.33 7.56 22.34
CA SER A 262 23.97 8.02 21.99
C SER A 262 23.92 8.69 20.62
N GLY A 263 24.69 8.19 19.65
CA GLY A 263 24.70 8.68 18.28
C GLY A 263 23.46 8.22 17.52
N PHE A 264 22.77 9.16 16.88
CA PHE A 264 21.68 8.87 15.95
C PHE A 264 22.24 8.13 14.74
N ALA A 265 22.04 6.80 14.69
CA ALA A 265 22.54 5.93 13.64
C ALA A 265 21.72 6.12 12.36
N ASP A 266 22.06 7.16 11.59
CA ASP A 266 21.70 7.45 10.18
C ASP A 266 20.36 6.88 9.64
N GLY A 267 19.30 6.94 10.44
CA GLY A 267 17.98 6.46 10.05
C GLY A 267 17.81 4.93 9.92
N GLU A 268 18.72 4.11 10.47
CA GLU A 268 18.49 2.66 10.57
C GLU A 268 17.42 2.37 11.64
N ASP A 269 16.22 2.07 11.17
CA ASP A 269 14.99 1.78 11.94
C ASP A 269 15.05 0.46 12.72
N GLU A 270 16.09 -0.35 12.51
CA GLU A 270 16.36 -1.57 13.27
C GLU A 270 17.05 -1.30 14.63
N ILE A 271 17.65 -0.12 14.82
CA ILE A 271 18.39 0.23 16.03
C ILE A 271 17.45 0.99 16.98
N TYR A 272 16.79 0.24 17.87
CA TYR A 272 15.76 0.76 18.80
C TYR A 272 16.34 1.55 19.99
N ASN A 273 17.04 2.65 19.71
CA ASN A 273 17.70 3.52 20.70
C ASN A 273 16.83 4.74 21.12
N VAL A 274 15.52 4.58 21.20
CA VAL A 274 14.57 5.69 21.46
C VAL A 274 14.66 6.25 22.89
N TYR A 275 15.22 5.48 23.84
CA TYR A 275 15.30 5.88 25.25
C TYR A 275 16.73 5.81 25.78
N ASP A 276 17.14 6.86 26.48
CA ASP A 276 18.48 6.99 27.07
C ASP A 276 18.68 6.10 28.32
N GLN A 277 17.61 5.58 28.91
CA GLN A 277 17.64 4.80 30.15
C GLN A 277 16.68 3.61 30.10
N ALA A 278 17.09 2.48 30.69
CA ALA A 278 16.23 1.31 30.83
C ALA A 278 15.10 1.57 31.83
N TRP A 279 13.89 1.10 31.50
CA TRP A 279 12.66 1.25 32.30
C TRP A 279 12.74 0.64 33.73
N ARG A 280 13.74 -0.22 34.01
CA ARG A 280 13.99 -0.83 35.32
C ARG A 280 15.46 -0.66 35.67
N GLY A 281 15.76 -0.14 36.87
CA GLY A 281 17.12 -0.10 37.44
C GLY A 281 17.68 -1.47 37.85
N GLY A 282 16.93 -2.55 37.60
CA GLY A 282 17.28 -3.90 38.02
C GLY A 282 18.58 -4.43 37.41
N LYS A 283 18.94 -4.05 36.18
CA LYS A 283 20.11 -4.62 35.49
C LYS A 283 21.45 -4.13 36.09
N ASP A 284 21.50 -2.90 36.58
CA ASP A 284 22.64 -2.36 37.34
C ASP A 284 22.63 -2.85 38.81
N MET A 285 21.44 -2.97 39.41
CA MET A 285 21.31 -3.53 40.76
C MET A 285 21.72 -5.00 40.83
N VAL A 286 21.50 -5.81 39.80
CA VAL A 286 21.79 -7.26 39.79
C VAL A 286 23.22 -7.60 40.19
N GLN A 287 24.19 -6.72 39.93
CA GLN A 287 25.58 -6.93 40.37
C GLN A 287 25.74 -6.91 41.91
N ASN A 288 24.79 -6.31 42.63
CA ASN A 288 24.81 -6.07 44.07
C ASN A 288 23.56 -6.58 44.83
N ILE A 289 22.64 -7.32 44.20
CA ILE A 289 21.36 -7.71 44.86
C ILE A 289 21.60 -8.62 46.08
N TYR A 290 22.62 -9.47 46.10
CA TYR A 290 23.07 -10.14 47.33
C TYR A 290 24.48 -10.74 47.13
N ARG A 291 25.48 -10.18 47.81
CA ARG A 291 26.83 -10.76 47.93
C ARG A 291 27.23 -10.74 49.41
N PRO A 292 26.87 -11.75 50.19
CA PRO A 292 27.25 -11.80 51.60
C PRO A 292 28.79 -11.85 51.69
N SER A 293 29.37 -10.80 52.24
CA SER A 293 30.82 -10.69 52.42
C SER A 293 31.18 -11.30 53.76
N LYS A 294 31.96 -12.39 53.75
CA LYS A 294 32.45 -13.04 54.97
C LYS A 294 33.25 -12.10 55.89
N ASN A 295 33.78 -11.01 55.35
CA ASN A 295 34.56 -10.04 56.12
C ASN A 295 33.66 -9.09 56.91
N LEU A 296 32.41 -8.83 56.48
CA LEU A 296 31.51 -7.92 57.18
C LEU A 296 30.81 -8.60 58.38
N ASP A 297 30.49 -9.89 58.27
CA ASP A 297 29.87 -10.67 59.36
C ASP A 297 30.86 -10.99 60.50
N LYS A 298 32.17 -11.02 60.20
CA LYS A 298 33.22 -11.34 61.18
C LYS A 298 33.35 -10.27 62.26
N ASP A 299 33.15 -9.00 61.89
CA ASP A 299 33.22 -7.87 62.82
C ASP A 299 31.93 -7.70 63.65
N MET A 300 30.79 -8.26 63.20
CA MET A 300 29.49 -8.15 63.90
C MET A 300 29.17 -9.32 64.85
N TYR A 301 29.54 -10.56 64.50
CA TYR A 301 29.17 -11.76 65.28
C TYR A 301 30.35 -12.52 65.92
N GLY A 302 31.59 -12.10 65.64
CA GLY A 302 32.81 -12.70 66.21
C GLY A 302 33.02 -14.19 65.84
N ASP A 303 34.16 -14.75 66.25
CA ASP A 303 34.59 -16.12 65.87
C ASP A 303 33.70 -17.26 66.42
N ASP A 304 32.69 -16.93 67.25
CA ASP A 304 31.82 -17.90 67.93
C ASP A 304 30.85 -18.62 66.97
N LEU A 305 30.49 -17.97 65.86
CA LEU A 305 29.70 -18.56 64.78
C LEU A 305 30.54 -19.55 63.94
N GLU A 306 31.81 -19.23 63.70
CA GLU A 306 32.73 -20.09 62.94
C GLU A 306 33.10 -21.36 63.74
N ALA A 307 33.21 -21.26 65.07
CA ALA A 307 33.39 -22.40 65.95
C ALA A 307 32.18 -23.35 65.97
N ARG A 308 30.95 -22.82 66.03
CA ARG A 308 29.71 -23.62 65.98
C ARG A 308 29.49 -24.30 64.63
N ILE A 309 29.84 -23.65 63.52
CA ILE A 309 29.73 -24.23 62.17
C ILE A 309 30.77 -25.35 61.94
N LYS A 310 31.96 -25.27 62.55
CA LYS A 310 33.03 -26.28 62.40
C LYS A 310 32.87 -27.52 63.29
N THR A 311 32.12 -27.44 64.39
CA THR A 311 31.80 -28.65 65.15
C THR A 311 30.72 -29.45 64.42
N ASN A 312 31.11 -30.54 63.76
CA ASN A 312 30.21 -31.56 63.18
C ASN A 312 29.40 -32.28 64.27
N ARG A 313 28.58 -31.55 65.02
CA ARG A 313 27.79 -32.08 66.14
C ARG A 313 26.45 -32.68 65.69
N PHE A 314 26.15 -32.57 64.39
CA PHE A 314 24.98 -33.14 63.74
C PHE A 314 25.41 -33.84 62.45
N VAL A 315 25.58 -35.16 62.52
CA VAL A 315 25.59 -36.03 61.34
C VAL A 315 24.25 -36.79 61.37
N PRO A 316 23.31 -36.50 60.47
CA PRO A 316 22.11 -37.32 60.32
C PRO A 316 22.46 -38.66 59.65
N ASP A 317 22.17 -39.79 60.30
CA ASP A 317 22.45 -41.16 59.82
C ASP A 317 21.57 -41.61 58.63
N LYS A 318 20.84 -40.70 57.97
CA LYS A 318 19.96 -41.00 56.84
C LYS A 318 20.08 -39.90 55.78
N GLU A 319 20.85 -40.19 54.75
CA GLU A 319 20.93 -39.37 53.55
C GLU A 319 19.67 -39.55 52.68
N PHE A 320 19.23 -38.46 52.07
CA PHE A 320 18.09 -38.39 51.17
C PHE A 320 18.43 -39.06 49.84
N SER A 321 17.68 -40.08 49.44
CA SER A 321 17.89 -40.82 48.20
C SER A 321 17.78 -39.87 46.98
N GLY A 322 18.90 -39.66 46.29
CA GLY A 322 18.98 -38.80 45.09
C GLY A 322 20.22 -37.92 45.01
N SER A 323 21.01 -37.82 46.08
CA SER A 323 22.29 -37.09 46.07
C SER A 323 23.48 -38.03 46.15
N ASP A 324 23.76 -38.78 45.08
CA ASP A 324 25.02 -39.54 44.98
C ASP A 324 26.15 -38.59 44.54
N ARG A 325 27.13 -38.38 45.44
CA ARG A 325 28.25 -37.43 45.28
C ARG A 325 29.44 -38.02 44.53
N ARG A 326 29.20 -38.86 43.51
CA ARG A 326 30.28 -39.39 42.67
C ARG A 326 29.89 -39.54 41.20
N GLN A 327 29.85 -38.43 40.46
CA GLN A 327 30.30 -38.42 39.06
C GLN A 327 30.71 -37.02 38.57
N ARG A 328 31.72 -37.03 37.70
CA ARG A 328 32.52 -35.90 37.20
C ARG A 328 31.71 -34.90 36.37
N GLY A 329 32.28 -33.69 36.23
CA GLY A 329 31.68 -32.50 35.65
C GLY A 329 30.96 -32.66 34.31
N ARG A 330 29.87 -31.89 34.17
CA ARG A 330 29.15 -31.65 32.92
C ARG A 330 29.54 -30.26 32.39
N GLU A 331 30.30 -30.22 31.31
CA GLU A 331 30.25 -29.14 30.32
C GLU A 331 29.42 -29.65 29.13
N GLY A 332 28.34 -28.94 28.82
CA GLY A 332 27.41 -29.27 27.73
C GLY A 332 25.98 -28.82 28.07
N PRO A 333 25.25 -28.17 27.14
CA PRO A 333 23.88 -27.75 27.37
C PRO A 333 22.96 -28.96 27.55
N VAL A 334 21.90 -28.75 28.34
CA VAL A 334 20.95 -29.74 28.85
C VAL A 334 20.34 -30.58 27.71
N GLN A 335 20.58 -31.89 27.72
CA GLN A 335 19.84 -32.84 26.88
C GLN A 335 18.42 -33.00 27.46
N PHE A 336 17.41 -32.73 26.63
CA PHE A 336 16.01 -33.05 26.92
C PHE A 336 15.67 -34.42 26.32
N GLU A 337 14.81 -35.18 26.99
CA GLU A 337 14.21 -36.41 26.46
C GLU A 337 13.40 -36.14 25.18
N GLU A 338 13.25 -37.19 24.35
CA GLU A 338 12.57 -37.24 23.04
C GLU A 338 11.34 -36.33 22.90
N ASP A 339 11.34 -35.47 21.86
CA ASP A 339 10.22 -34.61 21.47
C ASP A 339 8.98 -35.47 21.10
N PRO A 340 7.91 -35.47 21.92
CA PRO A 340 6.72 -36.28 21.68
C PRO A 340 5.90 -35.83 20.46
N PHE A 341 6.21 -34.66 19.87
CA PHE A 341 5.43 -34.04 18.80
C PHE A 341 6.13 -34.04 17.42
N GLY A 342 7.34 -34.62 17.31
CA GLY A 342 7.98 -34.91 16.03
C GLY A 342 8.29 -33.70 15.14
N LEU A 343 8.45 -32.52 15.75
CA LEU A 343 8.62 -31.25 15.03
C LEU A 343 9.98 -31.16 14.32
N ASP A 344 11.00 -31.83 14.86
CA ASP A 344 12.34 -31.86 14.27
C ASP A 344 12.38 -32.58 12.91
N LYS A 345 11.59 -33.65 12.73
CA LYS A 345 11.47 -34.34 11.43
C LYS A 345 10.77 -33.48 10.37
N PHE A 346 9.78 -32.70 10.79
CA PHE A 346 9.04 -31.79 9.92
C PHE A 346 9.93 -30.63 9.42
N LEU A 347 10.83 -30.12 10.28
CA LEU A 347 11.78 -29.08 9.92
C LEU A 347 12.89 -29.59 8.98
N GLU A 348 13.33 -30.84 9.09
CA GLU A 348 14.27 -31.45 8.14
C GLU A 348 13.66 -31.70 6.75
N GLU A 349 12.40 -32.12 6.68
CA GLU A 349 11.68 -32.37 5.41
C GLU A 349 11.42 -31.06 4.64
N ALA A 350 11.08 -29.98 5.35
CA ALA A 350 10.93 -28.64 4.77
C ALA A 350 12.23 -28.09 4.18
N LYS A 351 13.39 -28.52 4.70
CA LYS A 351 14.71 -28.07 4.24
C LYS A 351 15.21 -28.83 3.00
N GLN A 352 14.72 -30.05 2.75
CA GLN A 352 15.06 -30.83 1.55
C GLN A 352 14.30 -30.41 0.27
N HIS A 353 13.13 -29.79 0.38
CA HIS A 353 12.29 -29.43 -0.78
C HIS A 353 12.38 -27.96 -1.24
N GLY A 354 13.22 -27.14 -0.60
CA GLY A 354 13.32 -25.69 -0.83
C GLY A 354 14.33 -25.22 -1.91
N GLY A 355 14.72 -26.07 -2.87
CA GLY A 355 15.79 -25.74 -3.81
C GLY A 355 15.57 -26.24 -5.24
N SER A 356 14.68 -25.60 -6.00
CA SER A 356 14.70 -25.73 -7.47
C SER A 356 14.19 -24.46 -8.17
N LYS A 357 14.98 -24.01 -9.15
CA LYS A 357 14.86 -22.78 -9.92
C LYS A 357 14.19 -23.06 -11.27
N ARG A 358 13.31 -22.13 -11.70
CA ARG A 358 12.82 -21.81 -13.08
C ARG A 358 11.52 -22.49 -13.56
N PRO A 359 10.84 -21.96 -14.61
CA PRO A 359 10.92 -20.63 -15.28
C PRO A 359 9.57 -19.87 -15.35
N SER A 360 9.63 -18.56 -15.58
CA SER A 360 8.45 -17.74 -15.92
C SER A 360 8.34 -17.59 -17.43
N ASP A 361 7.22 -18.04 -18.01
CA ASP A 361 6.76 -17.59 -19.33
C ASP A 361 5.31 -17.12 -19.27
N SER A 362 5.06 -16.20 -20.17
CA SER A 362 4.05 -15.15 -20.31
C SER A 362 2.62 -15.60 -20.61
N SER A 363 1.62 -14.89 -20.06
CA SER A 363 0.37 -14.49 -20.78
C SER A 363 -0.51 -13.51 -19.97
N ARG A 364 -0.95 -12.43 -20.63
CA ARG A 364 -1.86 -11.34 -20.23
C ARG A 364 -3.31 -11.73 -20.64
N PRO A 365 -4.45 -11.06 -20.26
CA PRO A 365 -4.62 -9.75 -19.61
C PRO A 365 -5.64 -9.66 -18.44
N LYS A 366 -5.54 -8.58 -17.66
CA LYS A 366 -6.58 -8.08 -16.75
C LYS A 366 -7.43 -7.04 -17.47
N GLU A 367 -8.72 -7.30 -17.59
CA GLU A 367 -9.78 -6.28 -17.57
C GLU A 367 -9.92 -5.78 -16.12
N HIS A 368 -10.03 -4.47 -15.93
CA HIS A 368 -10.56 -3.88 -14.71
C HIS A 368 -11.59 -2.83 -15.13
N GLU A 369 -12.85 -3.20 -14.96
CA GLU A 369 -13.92 -2.24 -14.74
C GLU A 369 -13.67 -1.56 -13.38
N HIS A 370 -13.80 -0.24 -13.35
CA HIS A 370 -13.90 0.53 -12.11
C HIS A 370 -15.23 1.28 -12.14
N GLU A 371 -16.13 0.83 -11.26
CA GLU A 371 -17.44 1.41 -11.01
C GLU A 371 -17.35 2.87 -10.55
N GLY A 372 -18.40 3.60 -10.92
CA GLY A 372 -18.55 5.03 -10.74
C GLY A 372 -18.69 5.49 -9.28
N LYS A 373 -18.06 6.63 -8.99
CA LYS A 373 -18.51 7.54 -7.94
C LYS A 373 -19.09 8.80 -8.59
N LYS A 374 -20.41 8.83 -8.76
CA LYS A 374 -21.19 10.03 -9.09
C LYS A 374 -21.14 11.00 -7.90
N ARG A 375 -20.43 12.12 -8.04
CA ARG A 375 -20.65 13.33 -7.22
C ARG A 375 -21.71 14.18 -7.91
N ARG A 376 -22.91 14.24 -7.32
CA ARG A 376 -23.95 15.24 -7.64
C ARG A 376 -23.39 16.63 -7.35
N LYS A 377 -23.43 17.51 -8.36
CA LYS A 377 -23.25 18.96 -8.21
C LYS A 377 -24.66 19.55 -8.19
N GLU A 378 -25.11 19.98 -7.01
CA GLU A 378 -26.30 20.82 -6.88
C GLU A 378 -25.97 22.22 -7.41
N LYS A 379 -26.90 22.74 -8.21
CA LYS A 379 -26.95 24.13 -8.64
C LYS A 379 -27.50 24.94 -7.47
N ILE A 380 -26.72 25.91 -6.99
CA ILE A 380 -27.23 26.99 -6.15
C ILE A 380 -27.76 28.06 -7.13
N LEU A 381 -29.07 28.32 -7.01
CA LEU A 381 -29.73 29.51 -7.53
C LEU A 381 -29.41 30.64 -6.54
N CYS A 382 -28.84 31.75 -7.02
CA CYS A 382 -28.89 33.02 -6.29
C CYS A 382 -30.13 33.78 -6.74
N SER A 383 -30.99 34.08 -5.77
CA SER A 383 -32.01 35.12 -5.81
C SER A 383 -31.65 36.17 -4.77
N GLU A 384 -31.95 37.43 -5.11
CA GLU A 384 -31.63 38.72 -4.48
C GLU A 384 -30.28 39.36 -4.83
#